data_AF-A0AAJ0LHZ4-F1
#
_entry.id   AF-A0AAJ0LHZ4-F1
#
_cell.length_a   1.000
_cell.length_b   1.000
_cell.length_c   1.000
_cell.angle_alpha   90.00
_cell.angle_beta   90.00
_cell.angle_gamma   90.00
#
_symmetry.space_group_name_H-M   'P 1'
#
loop_
_entity.id
_entity.type
_entity.pdbx_description
1 polymer ?
#
loop_
_entity_poly.entity_id
_entity_poly.type
_entity_poly.pdbx_seq_one_letter_code
_entity_poly.pdbx_strand_id
1 'polypeptide(L)'
;MVMLRKDTHFEIHHLDEPKLLKVITLDEFIEQGLAVCAGSAEFGDLLLWLPNEERLRSPHLLSLPVGGFLIPEPLIGDLDSARPHLHTPKDADVVQPGDVIAITPGNTLVRVLYRRGSDSNLLFMTDRCNSFCLMCSQPPKDIDDRWHVEENLRLIDLMDSSEENLGISGGEPTLYRDGLLEILAKCKAVLPQKSIHVLSNGRLFQDPSWIAALSAIGHPQLSWGIPLYADNAEDHDHVVQAPGAFSETLQGLYNLARANQIIEVRVVLNRLTTPRLPELAHYVFRNLPFVRHVALMGIESTGLARKHYEELWIDPLDYQESLSQAVYFLFNRGVPVSIYNLPLCLIPADLSRFARQSISDWKNLFIDTCQQCAAVNHCSGFFKSHTDRWQSRGVQLLSTEAFSAYARSAQ
;
A
#
# COMPACT_ATOMS: atom_id res chain seq x y z
N MET A 1 -12.57 15.94 1.27
CA MET A 1 -11.37 15.25 1.78
C MET A 1 -10.21 15.68 0.90
N VAL A 2 -9.23 16.41 1.43
CA VAL A 2 -8.09 16.92 0.65
C VAL A 2 -7.26 15.74 0.16
N MET A 3 -7.02 15.70 -1.15
CA MET A 3 -6.35 14.60 -1.82
C MET A 3 -4.84 14.71 -1.55
N LEU A 4 -4.32 13.90 -0.63
CA LEU A 4 -2.90 13.98 -0.26
C LEU A 4 -2.02 13.38 -1.37
N ARG A 5 -1.31 14.23 -2.13
CA ARG A 5 -0.25 13.80 -3.06
C ARG A 5 0.93 13.25 -2.25
N LYS A 6 1.73 12.33 -2.80
CA LYS A 6 2.98 11.88 -2.16
C LYS A 6 4.19 12.74 -2.50
N ASP A 7 4.07 13.58 -3.53
CA ASP A 7 5.18 14.40 -4.01
C ASP A 7 4.73 15.84 -4.21
N THR A 8 5.64 16.77 -3.95
CA THR A 8 5.46 18.21 -4.18
C THR A 8 6.79 18.82 -4.60
N HIS A 9 6.79 20.09 -5.02
CA HIS A 9 8.00 20.79 -5.40
C HIS A 9 8.34 21.86 -4.35
N PHE A 10 9.61 21.97 -4.02
CA PHE A 10 10.16 23.01 -3.15
C PHE A 10 11.28 23.77 -3.87
N GLU A 11 11.55 24.98 -3.40
CA GLU A 11 12.85 25.62 -3.62
C GLU A 11 13.84 25.00 -2.62
N ILE A 12 14.93 24.41 -3.13
CA ILE A 12 15.90 23.64 -2.34
C ILE A 12 17.29 24.26 -2.51
N HIS A 13 17.91 24.60 -1.40
CA HIS A 13 19.24 25.21 -1.35
C HIS A 13 20.21 24.37 -0.52
N HIS A 14 21.51 24.45 -0.82
CA HIS A 14 22.60 23.80 -0.07
C HIS A 14 22.47 22.27 0.10
N LEU A 15 21.99 21.56 -0.93
CA LEU A 15 21.91 20.11 -0.97
C LEU A 15 22.97 19.54 -1.94
N ASP A 16 24.02 18.93 -1.40
CA ASP A 16 25.15 18.42 -2.18
C ASP A 16 25.05 16.92 -2.50
N GLU A 17 24.28 16.17 -1.72
CA GLU A 17 24.07 14.73 -1.86
C GLU A 17 22.60 14.35 -1.63
N PRO A 18 22.12 13.19 -2.15
CA PRO A 18 20.78 12.70 -1.85
C PRO A 18 20.62 12.46 -0.35
N LYS A 19 19.47 12.85 0.20
CA LYS A 19 19.18 12.66 1.63
C LYS A 19 17.80 12.07 1.84
N LEU A 20 17.70 11.24 2.87
CA LEU A 20 16.46 10.80 3.48
C LEU A 20 16.34 11.47 4.84
N LEU A 21 15.29 12.28 5.04
CA LEU A 21 15.16 13.13 6.23
C LEU A 21 13.81 12.95 6.91
N LYS A 22 13.83 12.87 8.23
CA LYS A 22 12.65 12.87 9.10
C LYS A 22 12.24 14.30 9.42
N VAL A 23 11.06 14.71 8.98
CA VAL A 23 10.51 16.04 9.26
C VAL A 23 9.97 16.07 10.69
N ILE A 24 10.39 17.02 11.51
CA ILE A 24 9.95 17.15 12.91
C ILE A 24 9.71 18.59 13.30
N THR A 25 8.84 18.83 14.28
CA THR A 25 8.67 20.16 14.87
C THR A 25 9.80 20.51 15.84
N LEU A 26 9.89 21.78 16.21
CA LEU A 26 10.79 22.23 17.28
C LEU A 26 10.45 21.59 18.63
N ASP A 27 9.17 21.44 18.96
CA ASP A 27 8.72 20.80 20.19
C ASP A 27 9.14 19.32 20.22
N GLU A 28 8.95 18.57 19.13
CA GLU A 28 9.40 17.17 19.03
C GLU A 28 10.91 17.05 19.18
N PHE A 29 11.68 17.97 18.57
CA PHE A 29 13.13 18.01 18.71
C PHE A 29 13.56 18.23 20.17
N ILE A 30 12.90 19.14 20.89
CA ILE A 30 13.22 19.47 22.28
C ILE A 30 12.82 18.32 23.22
N GLU A 31 11.63 17.76 23.02
CA GLU A 31 11.06 16.75 23.92
C GLU A 31 11.65 15.35 23.71
N GLN A 32 11.89 14.97 22.46
CA GLN A 32 12.23 13.59 22.09
C GLN A 32 13.61 13.49 21.43
N GLY A 33 14.07 14.54 20.75
CA GLY A 33 15.32 14.52 19.98
C GLY A 33 15.32 13.37 18.98
N LEU A 34 16.30 12.47 19.07
CA LEU A 34 16.42 11.31 18.18
C LEU A 34 15.42 10.18 18.51
N ALA A 35 14.80 10.19 19.70
CA ALA A 35 13.83 9.17 20.10
C ALA A 35 12.50 9.26 19.32
N VAL A 36 12.31 10.31 18.51
CA VAL A 36 11.19 10.41 17.56
C VAL A 36 11.29 9.38 16.42
N CYS A 37 12.49 8.89 16.14
CA CYS A 37 12.76 7.86 15.15
C CYS A 37 12.66 6.47 15.79
N ALA A 38 12.08 5.51 15.08
CA ALA A 38 11.91 4.15 15.57
C ALA A 38 13.24 3.42 15.78
N GLY A 39 14.22 3.68 14.90
CA GLY A 39 15.51 3.01 14.91
C GLY A 39 16.70 3.96 15.04
N SER A 40 17.81 3.61 14.39
CA SER A 40 19.06 4.37 14.49
C SER A 40 18.98 5.66 13.67
N ALA A 41 19.11 6.81 14.34
CA ALA A 41 19.15 8.12 13.71
C ALA A 41 20.24 9.00 14.32
N GLU A 42 20.72 9.95 13.54
CA GLU A 42 21.62 11.03 13.90
C GLU A 42 20.89 12.37 13.72
N PHE A 43 21.38 13.44 14.35
CA PHE A 43 20.74 14.75 14.19
C PHE A 43 20.76 15.24 12.73
N GLY A 44 21.75 14.81 11.95
CA GLY A 44 21.85 15.05 10.51
C GLY A 44 20.71 14.45 9.67
N ASP A 45 19.89 13.57 10.25
CA ASP A 45 18.72 12.98 9.60
C ASP A 45 17.42 13.75 9.85
N LEU A 46 17.46 14.72 10.76
CA LEU A 46 16.28 15.50 11.13
C LEU A 46 16.18 16.74 10.23
N LEU A 47 15.00 16.97 9.67
CA LEU A 47 14.64 18.19 8.97
C LEU A 47 13.70 18.98 9.86
N LEU A 48 14.18 20.09 10.40
CA LEU A 48 13.41 20.86 11.37
C LEU A 48 12.37 21.71 10.64
N TRP A 49 11.09 21.46 10.93
CA TRP A 49 9.96 22.27 10.51
C TRP A 49 9.99 23.60 11.26
N LEU A 50 10.26 24.69 10.54
CA LEU A 50 10.45 26.03 11.08
C LEU A 50 9.53 27.02 10.36
N PRO A 51 8.33 27.28 10.90
CA PRO A 51 7.50 28.38 10.45
C PRO A 51 8.25 29.71 10.54
N ASN A 52 7.97 30.65 9.64
CA ASN A 52 8.66 31.95 9.63
C ASN A 52 8.63 32.66 10.99
N GLU A 53 7.51 32.58 11.71
CA GLU A 53 7.32 33.23 13.01
C GLU A 53 8.33 32.74 14.06
N GLU A 54 8.56 31.44 14.15
CA GLU A 54 9.50 30.85 15.12
C GLU A 54 10.95 31.22 14.77
N ARG A 55 11.31 31.11 13.49
CA ARG A 55 12.65 31.45 13.00
C ARG A 55 13.00 32.91 13.29
N LEU A 56 12.08 33.83 13.00
CA LEU A 56 12.29 35.27 13.21
C LEU A 56 12.39 35.63 14.69
N ARG A 57 11.69 34.91 15.58
CA ARG A 57 11.79 35.07 17.03
C ARG A 57 13.10 34.54 17.61
N SER A 58 13.73 33.56 16.97
CA SER A 58 14.94 32.90 17.51
C SER A 58 15.91 32.48 16.40
N PRO A 59 16.76 33.40 15.90
CA PRO A 59 17.74 33.11 14.86
C PRO A 59 18.75 32.01 15.22
N HIS A 60 19.00 31.79 16.51
CA HIS A 60 19.88 30.74 17.01
C HIS A 60 19.40 29.32 16.66
N LEU A 61 18.13 29.13 16.26
CA LEU A 61 17.62 27.84 15.78
C LEU A 61 18.39 27.33 14.55
N LEU A 62 18.93 28.24 13.72
CA LEU A 62 19.74 27.86 12.57
C LEU A 62 21.09 27.22 12.96
N SER A 63 21.51 27.33 14.21
CA SER A 63 22.74 26.69 14.71
C SER A 63 22.56 25.22 15.10
N LEU A 64 21.32 24.76 15.30
CA LEU A 64 21.01 23.40 15.75
C LEU A 64 21.63 22.35 14.83
N PRO A 65 22.14 21.22 15.36
CA PRO A 65 22.91 20.23 14.59
C PRO A 65 22.05 19.34 13.68
N VAL A 66 20.96 19.87 13.11
CA VAL A 66 20.01 19.15 12.27
C VAL A 66 20.51 18.97 10.84
N GLY A 67 19.89 18.07 10.08
CA GLY A 67 20.17 17.83 8.66
C GLY A 67 19.79 18.98 7.74
N GLY A 68 18.82 19.79 8.15
CA GLY A 68 18.36 20.96 7.41
C GLY A 68 17.10 21.58 8.00
N PHE A 69 16.51 22.50 7.25
CA PHE A 69 15.33 23.27 7.66
C PHE A 69 14.23 23.22 6.59
N LEU A 70 12.97 23.10 7.01
CA LEU A 70 11.82 23.21 6.12
C LEU A 70 10.93 24.37 6.58
N ILE A 71 10.70 25.33 5.69
CA ILE A 71 9.82 26.47 5.93
C ILE A 71 8.57 26.32 5.06
N PRO A 72 7.40 26.06 5.65
CA PRO A 72 6.20 25.73 4.88
C PRO A 72 5.54 26.95 4.24
N GLU A 73 5.89 28.17 4.67
CA GLU A 73 5.41 29.41 4.08
C GLU A 73 6.44 30.06 3.13
N PRO A 74 6.07 31.08 2.34
CA PRO A 74 7.04 31.86 1.57
C PRO A 74 8.15 32.41 2.45
N LEU A 75 9.40 32.22 2.03
CA LEU A 75 10.56 32.65 2.79
C LEU A 75 10.59 34.17 2.96
N ILE A 76 10.70 34.66 4.21
CA ILE A 76 10.81 36.09 4.52
C ILE A 76 12.27 36.45 4.86
N GLY A 77 12.98 37.10 3.94
CA GLY A 77 14.40 37.44 4.11
C GLY A 77 15.32 36.25 3.78
N ASP A 78 16.62 36.41 3.99
CA ASP A 78 17.61 35.36 3.66
C ASP A 78 17.75 34.34 4.80
N LEU A 79 18.20 33.14 4.46
CA LEU A 79 18.54 32.07 5.40
C LEU A 79 20.07 31.91 5.42
N ASP A 80 20.74 32.55 6.38
CA ASP A 80 22.19 32.43 6.58
C ASP A 80 22.54 31.06 7.22
N SER A 81 22.41 30.00 6.41
CA SER A 81 22.65 28.62 6.80
C SER A 81 23.36 27.89 5.67
N ALA A 82 24.52 27.30 5.97
CA ALA A 82 25.21 26.40 5.06
C ALA A 82 24.54 25.01 4.95
N ARG A 83 23.46 24.75 5.70
CA ARG A 83 22.72 23.49 5.67
C ARG A 83 21.59 23.50 4.64
N PRO A 84 21.20 22.31 4.12
CA PRO A 84 20.04 22.17 3.26
C PRO A 84 18.82 22.88 3.83
N HIS A 85 18.13 23.65 3.00
CA HIS A 85 16.83 24.20 3.39
C HIS A 85 15.83 24.17 2.24
N LEU A 86 14.59 23.86 2.60
CA LEU A 86 13.45 23.70 1.72
C LEU A 86 12.44 24.79 2.05
N HIS A 87 11.94 25.52 1.06
CA HIS A 87 10.88 26.49 1.27
C HIS A 87 9.97 26.64 0.05
N THR A 88 8.90 27.43 0.23
CA THR A 88 7.92 27.73 -0.82
C THR A 88 7.37 26.46 -1.49
N PRO A 89 6.73 25.54 -0.73
CA PRO A 89 6.12 24.35 -1.33
C PRO A 89 5.06 24.74 -2.35
N LYS A 90 5.05 24.07 -3.50
CA LYS A 90 3.96 24.19 -4.49
C LYS A 90 2.60 23.72 -3.91
N ASP A 91 2.66 22.79 -2.96
CA ASP A 91 1.52 22.22 -2.25
C ASP A 91 1.94 21.97 -0.80
N ALA A 92 1.46 22.83 0.12
CA ALA A 92 1.88 22.85 1.52
C ALA A 92 1.32 21.68 2.34
N ASP A 93 0.29 21.00 1.84
CA ASP A 93 -0.38 19.90 2.56
C ASP A 93 0.31 18.54 2.33
N VAL A 94 1.34 18.49 1.46
CA VAL A 94 1.96 17.21 1.03
C VAL A 94 2.97 16.68 2.04
N VAL A 95 3.86 17.53 2.52
CA VAL A 95 4.89 17.21 3.52
C VAL A 95 4.42 17.76 4.85
N GLN A 96 4.35 16.92 5.87
CA GLN A 96 3.92 17.29 7.23
C GLN A 96 4.94 16.83 8.27
N PRO A 97 4.97 17.45 9.48
CA PRO A 97 5.75 16.93 10.59
C PRO A 97 5.41 15.47 10.90
N GLY A 98 6.44 14.66 11.10
CA GLY A 98 6.35 13.21 11.22
C GLY A 98 6.67 12.45 9.94
N ASP A 99 6.62 13.08 8.78
CA ASP A 99 6.89 12.40 7.51
C ASP A 99 8.40 12.11 7.33
N VAL A 100 8.72 11.12 6.50
CA VAL A 100 10.09 10.91 6.01
C VAL A 100 10.12 11.22 4.52
N ILE A 101 10.99 12.14 4.12
CA ILE A 101 11.11 12.62 2.75
C ILE A 101 12.45 12.23 2.12
N ALA A 102 12.45 12.00 0.82
CA ALA A 102 13.64 11.85 0.00
C ALA A 102 13.82 13.08 -0.89
N ILE A 103 15.05 13.60 -0.91
CA ILE A 103 15.47 14.76 -1.69
C ILE A 103 16.75 14.46 -2.46
N THR A 104 16.91 15.07 -3.64
CA THR A 104 18.05 14.81 -4.54
C THR A 104 18.61 16.12 -5.09
N PRO A 105 19.95 16.31 -5.11
CA PRO A 105 20.58 17.51 -5.66
C PRO A 105 20.12 17.82 -7.09
N GLY A 106 19.89 19.11 -7.37
CA GLY A 106 19.45 19.58 -8.69
C GLY A 106 18.00 19.25 -9.07
N ASN A 107 17.24 18.61 -8.18
CA ASN A 107 15.82 18.32 -8.37
C ASN A 107 14.98 19.06 -7.32
N THR A 108 13.95 19.77 -7.75
CA THR A 108 13.00 20.47 -6.85
C THR A 108 11.90 19.55 -6.33
N LEU A 109 11.76 18.34 -6.89
CA LEU A 109 10.79 17.35 -6.45
C LEU A 109 11.20 16.75 -5.10
N VAL A 110 10.29 16.84 -4.13
CA VAL A 110 10.38 16.20 -2.83
C VAL A 110 9.40 15.05 -2.79
N ARG A 111 9.89 13.85 -2.45
CA ARG A 111 9.10 12.62 -2.36
C ARG A 111 8.85 12.25 -0.90
N VAL A 112 7.60 12.05 -0.51
CA VAL A 112 7.22 11.54 0.81
C VAL A 112 7.22 10.01 0.76
N LEU A 113 8.18 9.38 1.43
CA LEU A 113 8.30 7.91 1.46
C LEU A 113 7.54 7.28 2.61
N TYR A 114 7.43 7.98 3.74
CA TYR A 114 6.58 7.61 4.88
C TYR A 114 5.75 8.81 5.30
N ARG A 115 4.46 8.57 5.54
CA ARG A 115 3.53 9.56 6.09
C ARG A 115 3.03 9.12 7.45
N ARG A 116 3.21 9.97 8.46
CA ARG A 116 2.71 9.69 9.81
C ARG A 116 1.19 9.50 9.78
N GLY A 117 0.72 8.44 10.44
CA GLY A 117 -0.72 8.15 10.58
C GLY A 117 -1.42 7.69 9.30
N SER A 118 -0.69 7.42 8.21
CA SER A 118 -1.29 6.85 7.00
C SER A 118 -1.28 5.32 7.02
N ASP A 119 -2.44 4.70 6.81
CA ASP A 119 -2.56 3.25 6.58
C ASP A 119 -2.17 2.79 5.15
N SER A 120 -1.51 3.67 4.38
CA SER A 120 -1.09 3.40 2.99
C SER A 120 0.41 3.58 2.76
N ASN A 121 1.19 3.51 3.84
CA ASN A 121 2.65 3.47 3.76
C ASN A 121 3.10 2.15 3.11
N LEU A 122 4.10 2.26 2.25
CA LEU A 122 4.57 1.14 1.43
C LEU A 122 6.10 1.20 1.27
N LEU A 123 6.77 0.12 1.65
CA LEU A 123 8.14 -0.16 1.24
C LEU A 123 8.12 -0.80 -0.14
N PHE A 124 8.70 -0.10 -1.12
CA PHE A 124 8.80 -0.60 -2.49
C PHE A 124 10.10 -1.41 -2.64
N MET A 125 10.00 -2.67 -3.06
CA MET A 125 11.12 -3.61 -3.05
C MET A 125 11.88 -3.68 -4.38
N THR A 126 11.16 -3.71 -5.51
CA THR A 126 11.74 -3.92 -6.84
C THR A 126 10.70 -3.72 -7.94
N ASP A 127 11.09 -3.35 -9.15
CA ASP A 127 10.31 -3.43 -10.39
C ASP A 127 10.35 -4.84 -11.01
N ARG A 128 11.18 -5.77 -10.53
CA ARG A 128 11.32 -7.13 -11.07
C ARG A 128 10.22 -8.03 -10.56
N CYS A 129 9.70 -8.92 -11.40
CA CYS A 129 8.75 -9.96 -11.02
C CYS A 129 8.98 -11.20 -11.87
N ASN A 130 8.75 -12.38 -11.31
CA ASN A 130 8.77 -13.65 -12.04
C ASN A 130 7.40 -14.01 -12.63
N SER A 131 6.35 -13.20 -12.43
CA SER A 131 5.02 -13.34 -13.04
C SER A 131 4.69 -12.15 -13.94
N PHE A 132 3.92 -12.37 -15.02
CA PHE A 132 3.56 -11.36 -16.02
C PHE A 132 2.05 -11.21 -16.13
N CYS A 133 1.39 -11.02 -14.99
CA CYS A 133 -0.06 -11.06 -14.90
C CYS A 133 -0.74 -10.12 -15.91
N LEU A 134 -1.78 -10.60 -16.59
CA LEU A 134 -2.51 -9.83 -17.62
C LEU A 134 -3.07 -8.51 -17.08
N MET A 135 -3.39 -8.46 -15.78
CA MET A 135 -3.90 -7.29 -15.07
C MET A 135 -2.84 -6.50 -14.28
N CYS A 136 -1.55 -6.79 -14.47
CA CYS A 136 -0.50 -6.17 -13.67
C CYS A 136 -0.50 -4.64 -13.79
N SER A 137 -0.67 -3.95 -12.66
CA SER A 137 -0.66 -2.48 -12.59
C SER A 137 0.75 -1.90 -12.75
N GLN A 138 1.77 -2.69 -12.41
CA GLN A 138 3.18 -2.34 -12.52
C GLN A 138 3.94 -3.44 -13.30
N PRO A 139 3.91 -3.38 -14.65
CA PRO A 139 4.49 -4.43 -15.48
C PRO A 139 5.98 -4.61 -15.15
N PRO A 140 6.49 -5.86 -15.06
CA PRO A 140 7.84 -6.11 -14.58
C PRO A 140 8.91 -5.51 -15.51
N LYS A 141 10.00 -5.03 -14.92
CA LYS A 141 11.20 -4.59 -15.64
C LYS A 141 12.40 -5.40 -15.18
N ASP A 142 13.32 -5.71 -16.09
CA ASP A 142 14.60 -6.31 -15.73
C ASP A 142 15.64 -5.21 -15.50
N ILE A 143 15.68 -4.72 -14.26
CA ILE A 143 16.60 -3.68 -13.81
C ILE A 143 17.27 -4.12 -12.51
N ASP A 144 18.48 -3.62 -12.24
CA ASP A 144 19.12 -3.81 -10.95
C ASP A 144 18.74 -2.65 -10.01
N ASP A 145 17.81 -2.93 -9.10
CA ASP A 145 17.23 -1.96 -8.18
C ASP A 145 17.38 -2.40 -6.71
N ARG A 146 18.42 -3.20 -6.41
CA ARG A 146 18.71 -3.67 -5.05
C ARG A 146 18.96 -2.54 -4.04
N TRP A 147 19.31 -1.34 -4.52
CA TRP A 147 19.46 -0.14 -3.68
C TRP A 147 18.18 0.21 -2.90
N HIS A 148 17.00 -0.24 -3.36
CA HIS A 148 15.76 -0.12 -2.60
C HIS A 148 15.82 -0.82 -1.23
N VAL A 149 16.59 -1.91 -1.09
CA VAL A 149 16.74 -2.60 0.20
C VAL A 149 17.41 -1.67 1.22
N GLU A 150 18.52 -1.05 0.83
CA GLU A 150 19.27 -0.11 1.68
C GLU A 150 18.44 1.14 2.01
N GLU A 151 17.73 1.70 1.00
CA GLU A 151 16.80 2.82 1.20
C GLU A 151 15.67 2.46 2.18
N ASN A 152 15.07 1.28 2.05
CA ASN A 152 14.00 0.82 2.93
C ASN A 152 14.49 0.58 4.36
N LEU A 153 15.68 -0.01 4.55
CA LEU A 153 16.28 -0.19 5.87
C LEU A 153 16.52 1.15 6.56
N ARG A 154 17.02 2.14 5.82
CA ARG A 154 17.18 3.52 6.30
C ARG A 154 15.84 4.17 6.61
N LEU A 155 14.85 4.00 5.75
CA LEU A 155 13.52 4.54 5.92
C LEU A 155 12.86 4.01 7.20
N ILE A 156 12.95 2.71 7.47
CA ILE A 156 12.44 2.07 8.70
C ILE A 156 13.02 2.71 9.95
N ASP A 157 14.31 3.04 9.96
CA ASP A 157 14.93 3.72 11.10
C ASP A 157 14.30 5.09 11.39
N LEU A 158 13.88 5.82 10.35
CA LEU A 158 13.36 7.18 10.45
C LEU A 158 11.83 7.28 10.66
N MET A 159 11.11 6.16 10.54
CA MET A 159 9.65 6.11 10.79
C MET A 159 9.31 6.39 12.26
N ASP A 160 8.04 6.69 12.56
CA ASP A 160 7.56 6.64 13.94
C ASP A 160 7.32 5.19 14.39
N SER A 161 7.37 4.94 15.69
CA SER A 161 7.09 3.62 16.30
C SER A 161 5.59 3.34 16.56
N SER A 162 4.70 4.16 15.97
CA SER A 162 3.22 4.06 16.07
C SER A 162 2.63 2.79 15.44
N GLU A 163 1.31 2.62 15.46
CA GLU A 163 0.63 1.35 15.12
C GLU A 163 0.08 1.25 13.69
N GLU A 164 0.23 2.26 12.82
CA GLU A 164 -0.34 2.20 11.48
C GLU A 164 0.28 1.10 10.60
N ASN A 165 -0.49 0.70 9.58
CA ASN A 165 -0.10 -0.40 8.69
C ASN A 165 1.07 -0.01 7.76
N LEU A 166 2.02 -0.93 7.61
CA LEU A 166 3.12 -0.83 6.66
C LEU A 166 3.04 -1.97 5.64
N GLY A 167 2.79 -1.62 4.38
CA GLY A 167 2.86 -2.56 3.27
C GLY A 167 4.30 -2.78 2.80
N ILE A 168 4.62 -3.99 2.35
CA ILE A 168 5.83 -4.28 1.57
C ILE A 168 5.38 -4.85 0.24
N SER A 169 5.76 -4.21 -0.86
CA SER A 169 5.29 -4.58 -2.20
C SER A 169 6.31 -4.17 -3.27
N GLY A 170 5.98 -4.41 -4.53
CA GLY A 170 6.78 -4.13 -5.70
C GLY A 170 6.33 -5.03 -6.84
N GLY A 171 7.25 -5.45 -7.70
CA GLY A 171 7.08 -6.60 -8.56
C GLY A 171 6.97 -7.88 -7.75
N GLU A 172 8.09 -8.47 -7.33
CA GLU A 172 8.10 -9.63 -6.43
C GLU A 172 9.19 -9.49 -5.34
N PRO A 173 8.80 -9.15 -4.09
CA PRO A 173 9.74 -9.01 -2.98
C PRO A 173 10.65 -10.22 -2.73
N THR A 174 10.15 -11.44 -2.95
CA THR A 174 10.91 -12.66 -2.65
C THR A 174 12.10 -12.89 -3.60
N LEU A 175 12.19 -12.15 -4.72
CA LEU A 175 13.38 -12.15 -5.58
C LEU A 175 14.62 -11.61 -4.86
N TYR A 176 14.43 -10.72 -3.88
CA TYR A 176 15.49 -10.19 -3.03
C TYR A 176 15.43 -10.80 -1.63
N ARG A 177 15.48 -12.14 -1.59
CA ARG A 177 15.32 -12.94 -0.37
C ARG A 177 16.03 -12.39 0.86
N ASP A 178 17.34 -12.18 0.79
CA ASP A 178 18.12 -11.77 1.95
C ASP A 178 17.74 -10.35 2.40
N GLY A 179 17.54 -9.44 1.45
CA GLY A 179 17.09 -8.08 1.73
C GLY A 179 15.68 -8.02 2.33
N LEU A 180 14.76 -8.87 1.86
CA LEU A 180 13.42 -8.99 2.44
C LEU A 180 13.49 -9.51 3.88
N LEU A 181 14.30 -10.54 4.14
CA LEU A 181 14.48 -11.08 5.49
C LEU A 181 15.12 -10.05 6.44
N GLU A 182 16.09 -9.27 5.95
CA GLU A 182 16.72 -8.18 6.70
C GLU A 182 15.71 -7.07 7.05
N ILE A 183 14.90 -6.64 6.08
CA ILE A 183 13.82 -5.67 6.29
C ILE A 183 12.82 -6.17 7.33
N LEU A 184 12.37 -7.42 7.23
CA LEU A 184 11.42 -7.99 8.19
C LEU A 184 12.02 -8.11 9.59
N ALA A 185 13.30 -8.48 9.70
CA ALA A 185 14.02 -8.50 10.98
C ALA A 185 14.17 -7.09 11.56
N LYS A 186 14.43 -6.07 10.72
CA LYS A 186 14.48 -4.67 11.13
C LYS A 186 13.13 -4.19 11.64
N CYS A 187 12.05 -4.43 10.89
CA CYS A 187 10.69 -4.13 11.35
C CYS A 187 10.38 -4.79 12.70
N LYS A 188 10.80 -6.04 12.91
CA LYS A 188 10.63 -6.72 14.20
C LYS A 188 11.36 -5.99 15.33
N ALA A 189 12.59 -5.53 15.06
CA ALA A 189 13.44 -4.90 16.05
C ALA A 189 12.94 -3.52 16.48
N VAL A 190 12.49 -2.70 15.51
CA VAL A 190 12.21 -1.27 15.76
C VAL A 190 10.75 -0.87 15.56
N LEU A 191 9.94 -1.68 14.88
CA LEU A 191 8.51 -1.44 14.60
C LEU A 191 7.59 -2.58 15.09
N PRO A 192 7.79 -3.18 16.28
CA PRO A 192 7.06 -4.38 16.69
C PRO A 192 5.53 -4.19 16.82
N GLN A 193 5.06 -2.95 16.92
CA GLN A 193 3.64 -2.60 17.05
C GLN A 193 2.96 -2.32 15.71
N LYS A 194 3.72 -2.10 14.62
CA LYS A 194 3.13 -1.91 13.29
C LYS A 194 2.68 -3.23 12.72
N SER A 195 1.50 -3.24 12.11
CA SER A 195 1.09 -4.34 11.24
C SER A 195 1.89 -4.31 9.94
N ILE A 196 2.55 -5.41 9.62
CA ILE A 196 3.35 -5.56 8.40
C ILE A 196 2.61 -6.47 7.44
N HIS A 197 2.28 -5.97 6.25
CA HIS A 197 1.59 -6.76 5.23
C HIS A 197 2.43 -6.86 3.96
N VAL A 198 2.96 -8.04 3.66
CA VAL A 198 3.82 -8.29 2.50
C VAL A 198 2.98 -8.83 1.35
N LEU A 199 3.02 -8.15 0.20
CA LEU A 199 2.41 -8.61 -1.04
C LEU A 199 3.45 -9.39 -1.85
N SER A 200 3.15 -10.66 -2.15
CA SER A 200 4.02 -11.55 -2.93
C SER A 200 3.16 -12.49 -3.76
N ASN A 201 3.61 -12.89 -4.94
CA ASN A 201 2.99 -13.97 -5.72
C ASN A 201 3.18 -15.36 -5.09
N GLY A 202 4.04 -15.47 -4.08
CA GLY A 202 4.22 -16.65 -3.25
C GLY A 202 4.96 -17.82 -3.90
N ARG A 203 5.34 -17.72 -5.18
CA ARG A 203 5.90 -18.85 -5.94
C ARG A 203 7.24 -19.31 -5.39
N LEU A 204 8.11 -18.38 -5.02
CA LEU A 204 9.44 -18.71 -4.47
C LEU A 204 9.39 -19.34 -3.08
N PHE A 205 8.27 -19.23 -2.36
CA PHE A 205 8.09 -19.97 -1.12
C PHE A 205 7.96 -21.48 -1.33
N GLN A 206 7.87 -21.97 -2.57
CA GLN A 206 7.94 -23.41 -2.84
C GLN A 206 9.24 -24.05 -2.32
N ASP A 207 10.33 -23.29 -2.27
CA ASP A 207 11.59 -23.73 -1.67
C ASP A 207 11.43 -23.84 -0.14
N PRO A 208 11.55 -25.06 0.44
CA PRO A 208 11.36 -25.28 1.87
C PRO A 208 12.39 -24.58 2.76
N SER A 209 13.52 -24.09 2.21
CA SER A 209 14.50 -23.32 2.97
C SER A 209 13.93 -21.99 3.50
N TRP A 210 12.84 -21.48 2.93
CA TRP A 210 12.11 -20.34 3.47
C TRP A 210 11.47 -20.61 4.84
N ILE A 211 11.12 -21.87 5.14
CA ILE A 211 10.37 -22.19 6.37
C ILE A 211 11.15 -21.75 7.61
N ALA A 212 12.41 -22.17 7.72
CA ALA A 212 13.25 -21.83 8.87
C ALA A 212 13.51 -20.32 8.95
N ALA A 213 13.75 -19.67 7.81
CA ALA A 213 14.00 -18.23 7.75
C ALA A 213 12.78 -17.42 8.22
N LEU A 214 11.58 -17.75 7.72
CA LEU A 214 10.35 -17.05 8.07
C LEU A 214 9.92 -17.31 9.52
N SER A 215 10.09 -18.54 10.03
CA SER A 215 9.83 -18.85 11.44
C SER A 215 10.73 -18.08 12.39
N ALA A 216 11.97 -17.75 11.99
CA ALA A 216 12.91 -17.00 12.81
C ALA A 216 12.56 -15.51 12.95
N ILE A 217 11.76 -14.93 12.04
CA ILE A 217 11.43 -13.50 12.05
C ILE A 217 10.67 -13.11 13.32
N GLY A 218 9.67 -13.91 13.71
CA GLY A 218 8.92 -13.70 14.96
C GLY A 218 8.20 -12.35 15.08
N HIS A 219 7.87 -11.69 13.97
CA HIS A 219 7.13 -10.43 13.96
C HIS A 219 5.66 -10.68 14.34
N PRO A 220 5.14 -10.04 15.41
CA PRO A 220 3.84 -10.41 15.99
C PRO A 220 2.65 -10.09 15.09
N GLN A 221 2.82 -9.11 14.19
CA GLN A 221 1.78 -8.63 13.28
C GLN A 221 2.17 -8.76 11.80
N LEU A 222 2.97 -9.77 11.45
CA LEU A 222 3.35 -10.03 10.05
C LEU A 222 2.31 -10.90 9.33
N SER A 223 1.87 -10.44 8.16
CA SER A 223 0.95 -11.15 7.29
C SER A 223 1.40 -11.09 5.83
N TRP A 224 0.93 -12.07 5.04
CA TRP A 224 1.29 -12.25 3.64
C TRP A 224 0.04 -12.24 2.77
N GLY A 225 -0.03 -11.32 1.82
CA GLY A 225 -1.05 -11.28 0.78
C GLY A 225 -0.58 -12.04 -0.45
N ILE A 226 -1.10 -13.24 -0.66
CA ILE A 226 -0.73 -14.13 -1.77
C ILE A 226 -1.89 -14.24 -2.78
N PRO A 227 -1.68 -13.93 -4.06
CA PRO A 227 -2.72 -14.04 -5.05
C PRO A 227 -2.99 -15.50 -5.41
N LEU A 228 -4.27 -15.87 -5.55
CA LEU A 228 -4.71 -17.14 -6.13
C LEU A 228 -5.93 -16.87 -7.00
N TYR A 229 -5.75 -16.82 -8.32
CA TYR A 229 -6.77 -16.34 -9.24
C TYR A 229 -7.78 -17.38 -9.73
N ALA A 230 -7.50 -18.68 -9.59
CA ALA A 230 -8.40 -19.73 -10.04
C ALA A 230 -8.27 -20.98 -9.16
N ASP A 231 -9.24 -21.88 -9.26
CA ASP A 231 -9.27 -23.18 -8.57
C ASP A 231 -8.50 -24.29 -9.32
N ASN A 232 -7.91 -23.95 -10.47
CA ASN A 232 -7.20 -24.86 -11.35
C ASN A 232 -5.95 -24.20 -11.95
N ALA A 233 -5.01 -25.02 -12.41
CA ALA A 233 -3.72 -24.56 -12.91
C ALA A 233 -3.81 -23.83 -14.25
N GLU A 234 -4.68 -24.28 -15.16
CA GLU A 234 -4.80 -23.72 -16.51
C GLU A 234 -5.20 -22.24 -16.45
N ASP A 235 -6.30 -21.95 -15.77
CA ASP A 235 -6.81 -20.58 -15.63
C ASP A 235 -5.86 -19.69 -14.83
N HIS A 236 -5.29 -20.21 -13.74
CA HIS A 236 -4.36 -19.46 -12.90
C HIS A 236 -3.10 -19.07 -13.68
N ASP A 237 -2.45 -20.04 -14.32
CA ASP A 237 -1.20 -19.85 -15.04
C ASP A 237 -1.40 -18.98 -16.28
N HIS A 238 -2.57 -19.06 -16.92
CA HIS A 238 -2.96 -18.12 -17.97
C HIS A 238 -3.07 -16.71 -17.41
N VAL A 239 -3.77 -16.48 -16.30
CA VAL A 239 -3.88 -15.12 -15.73
C VAL A 239 -2.52 -14.52 -15.36
N VAL A 240 -1.60 -15.31 -14.79
CA VAL A 240 -0.27 -14.84 -14.37
C VAL A 240 0.80 -14.93 -15.45
N GLN A 241 0.46 -15.49 -16.62
CA GLN A 241 1.34 -15.73 -17.77
C GLN A 241 2.64 -16.45 -17.38
N ALA A 242 2.52 -17.47 -16.52
CA ALA A 242 3.67 -18.24 -16.02
C ALA A 242 3.29 -19.71 -15.82
N PRO A 243 3.75 -20.62 -16.70
CA PRO A 243 3.49 -22.05 -16.56
C PRO A 243 4.05 -22.61 -15.25
N GLY A 244 3.24 -23.43 -14.56
CA GLY A 244 3.55 -24.04 -13.28
C GLY A 244 3.21 -23.17 -12.07
N ALA A 245 2.91 -21.88 -12.25
CA ALA A 245 2.77 -20.91 -11.16
C ALA A 245 1.74 -21.33 -10.11
N PHE A 246 0.62 -21.95 -10.49
CA PHE A 246 -0.38 -22.47 -9.57
C PHE A 246 0.22 -23.49 -8.59
N SER A 247 1.00 -24.44 -9.11
CA SER A 247 1.64 -25.47 -8.28
C SER A 247 2.69 -24.86 -7.36
N GLU A 248 3.50 -23.92 -7.87
CA GLU A 248 4.52 -23.21 -7.09
C GLU A 248 3.88 -22.37 -5.97
N THR A 249 2.83 -21.60 -6.29
CA THR A 249 2.09 -20.78 -5.32
C THR A 249 1.42 -21.63 -4.24
N LEU A 250 0.80 -22.77 -4.59
CA LEU A 250 0.23 -23.69 -3.60
C LEU A 250 1.30 -24.28 -2.67
N GLN A 251 2.43 -24.73 -3.23
CA GLN A 251 3.54 -25.21 -2.41
C GLN A 251 4.09 -24.10 -1.49
N GLY A 252 4.13 -22.87 -2.00
CA GLY A 252 4.45 -21.68 -1.23
C GLY A 252 3.49 -21.41 -0.08
N LEU A 253 2.18 -21.46 -0.32
CA LEU A 253 1.14 -21.32 0.70
C LEU A 253 1.28 -22.38 1.81
N TYR A 254 1.55 -23.64 1.45
CA TYR A 254 1.80 -24.70 2.43
C TYR A 254 3.07 -24.44 3.25
N ASN A 255 4.14 -23.95 2.64
CA ASN A 255 5.38 -23.63 3.34
C ASN A 255 5.23 -22.41 4.26
N LEU A 256 4.48 -21.37 3.85
CA LEU A 256 4.09 -20.25 4.71
C LEU A 256 3.30 -20.74 5.94
N ALA A 257 2.34 -21.66 5.74
CA ALA A 257 1.57 -22.25 6.82
C ALA A 257 2.45 -23.07 7.78
N ARG A 258 3.39 -23.86 7.25
CA ARG A 258 4.38 -24.61 8.05
C ARG A 258 5.31 -23.69 8.84
N ALA A 259 5.58 -22.49 8.33
CA ALA A 259 6.35 -21.45 9.01
C ALA A 259 5.51 -20.62 10.00
N ASN A 260 4.24 -21.01 10.24
CA ASN A 260 3.28 -20.34 11.11
C ASN A 260 3.02 -18.87 10.74
N GLN A 261 3.04 -18.57 9.44
CA GLN A 261 2.76 -17.23 8.92
C GLN A 261 1.26 -16.99 8.78
N ILE A 262 0.83 -15.73 8.93
CA ILE A 262 -0.56 -15.30 8.67
C ILE A 262 -0.73 -15.05 7.18
N ILE A 263 -1.72 -15.70 6.57
CA ILE A 263 -1.93 -15.68 5.12
C ILE A 263 -3.28 -15.07 4.77
N GLU A 264 -3.28 -14.07 3.90
CA GLU A 264 -4.42 -13.55 3.17
C GLU A 264 -4.33 -14.03 1.72
N VAL A 265 -5.40 -14.65 1.20
CA VAL A 265 -5.54 -14.95 -0.24
C VAL A 265 -6.17 -13.76 -0.94
N ARG A 266 -5.57 -13.32 -2.04
CA ARG A 266 -6.02 -12.15 -2.81
C ARG A 266 -6.50 -12.58 -4.19
N VAL A 267 -7.65 -12.08 -4.62
CA VAL A 267 -8.26 -12.44 -5.91
C VAL A 267 -8.66 -11.17 -6.62
N VAL A 268 -8.05 -10.88 -7.77
CA VAL A 268 -8.49 -9.77 -8.62
C VAL A 268 -9.60 -10.26 -9.53
N LEU A 269 -10.80 -9.69 -9.38
CA LEU A 269 -12.00 -10.06 -10.12
C LEU A 269 -11.86 -9.63 -11.59
N ASN A 270 -11.97 -10.58 -12.51
CA ASN A 270 -11.84 -10.39 -13.96
C ASN A 270 -12.64 -11.44 -14.74
N ARG A 271 -12.93 -11.17 -16.01
CA ARG A 271 -13.78 -12.00 -16.88
C ARG A 271 -13.33 -13.46 -17.00
N LEU A 272 -12.01 -13.71 -16.96
CA LEU A 272 -11.46 -15.05 -17.16
C LEU A 272 -11.80 -16.01 -16.01
N THR A 273 -11.85 -15.50 -14.79
CA THR A 273 -11.86 -16.34 -13.57
C THR A 273 -13.05 -16.11 -12.66
N THR A 274 -13.65 -14.92 -12.67
CA THR A 274 -14.81 -14.61 -11.84
C THR A 274 -16.02 -15.53 -12.04
N PRO A 275 -16.32 -16.08 -13.25
CA PRO A 275 -17.39 -17.07 -13.40
C PRO A 275 -17.24 -18.29 -12.48
N ARG A 276 -15.99 -18.68 -12.15
CA ARG A 276 -15.65 -19.81 -11.26
C ARG A 276 -15.33 -19.38 -9.83
N LEU A 277 -15.69 -18.16 -9.44
CA LEU A 277 -15.41 -17.63 -8.11
C LEU A 277 -16.00 -18.50 -6.97
N PRO A 278 -17.21 -19.09 -7.09
CA PRO A 278 -17.73 -20.04 -6.11
C PRO A 278 -16.83 -21.28 -5.97
N GLU A 279 -16.33 -21.84 -7.07
CA GLU A 279 -15.42 -22.99 -7.04
C GLU A 279 -14.07 -22.63 -6.42
N LEU A 280 -13.54 -21.44 -6.68
CA LEU A 280 -12.35 -20.93 -5.99
C LEU A 280 -12.60 -20.81 -4.48
N ALA A 281 -13.75 -20.29 -4.04
CA ALA A 281 -14.11 -20.22 -2.63
C ALA A 281 -14.18 -21.63 -1.99
N HIS A 282 -14.77 -22.60 -2.70
CA HIS A 282 -14.77 -24.00 -2.27
C HIS A 282 -13.35 -24.57 -2.19
N TYR A 283 -12.51 -24.28 -3.17
CA TYR A 283 -11.12 -24.73 -3.23
C TYR A 283 -10.31 -24.20 -2.04
N VAL A 284 -10.39 -22.89 -1.78
CA VAL A 284 -9.70 -22.25 -0.65
C VAL A 284 -10.13 -22.89 0.67
N PHE A 285 -11.43 -23.03 0.91
CA PHE A 285 -11.93 -23.64 2.15
C PHE A 285 -11.47 -25.09 2.33
N ARG A 286 -11.44 -25.88 1.26
CA ARG A 286 -11.12 -27.31 1.33
C ARG A 286 -9.62 -27.59 1.41
N ASN A 287 -8.81 -26.83 0.69
CA ASN A 287 -7.38 -27.12 0.51
C ASN A 287 -6.48 -26.19 1.32
N LEU A 288 -6.97 -25.00 1.71
CA LEU A 288 -6.18 -23.98 2.39
C LEU A 288 -6.82 -23.57 3.75
N PRO A 289 -7.07 -24.52 4.67
CA PRO A 289 -7.77 -24.25 5.93
C PRO A 289 -6.98 -23.32 6.89
N PHE A 290 -5.73 -23.04 6.59
CA PHE A 290 -4.86 -22.12 7.33
C PHE A 290 -4.96 -20.66 6.86
N VAL A 291 -5.67 -20.38 5.75
CA VAL A 291 -5.89 -19.01 5.27
C VAL A 291 -6.76 -18.26 6.26
N ARG A 292 -6.30 -17.07 6.65
CA ARG A 292 -6.92 -16.22 7.68
C ARG A 292 -7.85 -15.18 7.10
N HIS A 293 -7.71 -14.84 5.83
CA HIS A 293 -8.57 -13.87 5.14
C HIS A 293 -8.57 -14.10 3.63
N VAL A 294 -9.69 -13.79 2.97
CA VAL A 294 -9.81 -13.76 1.52
C VAL A 294 -10.24 -12.36 1.07
N ALA A 295 -9.41 -11.68 0.29
CA ALA A 295 -9.70 -10.39 -0.31
C ALA A 295 -10.13 -10.54 -1.78
N LEU A 296 -11.38 -10.19 -2.08
CA LEU A 296 -11.94 -10.17 -3.43
C LEU A 296 -11.91 -8.74 -3.97
N MET A 297 -11.10 -8.49 -4.98
CA MET A 297 -10.66 -7.15 -5.35
C MET A 297 -11.13 -6.76 -6.75
N GLY A 298 -11.76 -5.59 -6.89
CA GLY A 298 -11.95 -4.94 -8.17
C GLY A 298 -10.62 -4.63 -8.87
N ILE A 299 -10.61 -4.73 -10.20
CA ILE A 299 -9.44 -4.50 -11.05
C ILE A 299 -9.06 -3.01 -11.13
N GLU A 300 -7.77 -2.70 -11.00
CA GLU A 300 -7.23 -1.35 -11.26
C GLU A 300 -7.03 -1.17 -12.77
N SER A 301 -7.61 -0.12 -13.35
CA SER A 301 -7.63 0.15 -14.80
C SER A 301 -6.31 0.75 -15.33
N THR A 302 -5.17 0.17 -14.95
CA THR A 302 -3.82 0.65 -15.30
C THR A 302 -2.91 -0.48 -15.77
N GLY A 303 -1.68 -0.14 -16.18
CA GLY A 303 -0.67 -1.13 -16.57
C GLY A 303 -1.11 -2.05 -17.72
N LEU A 304 -0.87 -3.36 -17.58
CA LEU A 304 -1.27 -4.37 -18.57
C LEU A 304 -2.79 -4.55 -18.66
N ALA A 305 -3.55 -4.24 -17.61
CA ALA A 305 -5.01 -4.36 -17.64
C ALA A 305 -5.63 -3.53 -18.79
N ARG A 306 -5.05 -2.35 -19.08
CA ARG A 306 -5.46 -1.51 -20.22
C ARG A 306 -5.26 -2.17 -21.58
N LYS A 307 -4.18 -2.96 -21.73
CA LYS A 307 -3.86 -3.68 -22.98
C LYS A 307 -4.77 -4.90 -23.16
N HIS A 308 -5.11 -5.56 -22.06
CA HIS A 308 -5.93 -6.77 -22.03
C HIS A 308 -7.40 -6.49 -21.64
N TYR A 309 -7.91 -5.27 -21.89
CA TYR A 309 -9.27 -4.90 -21.48
C TYR A 309 -10.34 -5.85 -22.03
N GLU A 310 -10.29 -6.20 -23.32
CA GLU A 310 -11.28 -7.08 -23.94
C GLU A 310 -11.24 -8.51 -23.37
N GLU A 311 -10.13 -8.90 -22.74
CA GLU A 311 -9.98 -10.21 -22.13
C GLU A 311 -10.37 -10.20 -20.65
N LEU A 312 -10.10 -9.09 -19.94
CA LEU A 312 -10.19 -9.02 -18.48
C LEU A 312 -11.44 -8.32 -17.96
N TRP A 313 -11.95 -7.31 -18.65
CA TRP A 313 -13.04 -6.49 -18.12
C TRP A 313 -14.31 -7.31 -18.00
N ILE A 314 -15.00 -7.23 -16.87
CA ILE A 314 -16.35 -7.77 -16.70
C ILE A 314 -17.11 -6.75 -15.85
N ASP A 315 -18.33 -6.41 -16.26
CA ASP A 315 -19.12 -5.45 -15.50
C ASP A 315 -19.43 -6.06 -14.12
N PRO A 316 -19.19 -5.34 -13.01
CA PRO A 316 -19.60 -5.74 -11.67
C PRO A 316 -21.02 -6.28 -11.53
N LEU A 317 -21.95 -5.79 -12.36
CA LEU A 317 -23.32 -6.31 -12.39
C LEU A 317 -23.41 -7.74 -12.95
N ASP A 318 -22.50 -8.13 -13.84
CA ASP A 318 -22.53 -9.42 -14.54
C ASP A 318 -22.02 -10.58 -13.66
N TYR A 319 -21.38 -10.30 -12.52
CA TYR A 319 -20.86 -11.33 -11.62
C TYR A 319 -21.40 -11.28 -10.19
N GLN A 320 -22.48 -10.53 -9.95
CA GLN A 320 -23.05 -10.39 -8.60
C GLN A 320 -23.42 -11.74 -7.97
N GLU A 321 -23.98 -12.66 -8.75
CA GLU A 321 -24.34 -13.99 -8.27
C GLU A 321 -23.09 -14.78 -7.81
N SER A 322 -22.07 -14.89 -8.66
CA SER A 322 -20.80 -15.56 -8.32
C SER A 322 -20.13 -14.94 -7.11
N LEU A 323 -20.15 -13.60 -7.00
CA LEU A 323 -19.60 -12.88 -5.85
C LEU A 323 -20.37 -13.18 -4.56
N SER A 324 -21.71 -13.10 -4.58
CA SER A 324 -22.55 -13.41 -3.43
C SER A 324 -22.36 -14.84 -2.96
N GLN A 325 -22.37 -15.81 -3.88
CA GLN A 325 -22.17 -17.22 -3.55
C GLN A 325 -20.81 -17.46 -2.88
N ALA A 326 -19.73 -16.91 -3.45
CA ALA A 326 -18.39 -17.06 -2.89
C ALA A 326 -18.25 -16.40 -1.50
N VAL A 327 -18.74 -15.17 -1.35
CA VAL A 327 -18.66 -14.41 -0.10
C VAL A 327 -19.44 -15.12 1.02
N TYR A 328 -20.70 -15.50 0.78
CA TYR A 328 -21.48 -16.22 1.79
C TYR A 328 -20.95 -17.62 2.06
N PHE A 329 -20.41 -18.31 1.05
CA PHE A 329 -19.82 -19.63 1.25
C PHE A 329 -18.66 -19.57 2.25
N LEU A 330 -17.74 -18.62 2.08
CA LEU A 330 -16.59 -18.39 2.96
C LEU A 330 -17.04 -17.90 4.34
N PHE A 331 -17.89 -16.87 4.37
CA PHE A 331 -18.37 -16.26 5.60
C PHE A 331 -19.11 -17.26 6.50
N ASN A 332 -20.06 -18.03 5.95
CA ASN A 332 -20.83 -19.02 6.72
C ASN A 332 -19.97 -20.18 7.26
N ARG A 333 -18.74 -20.32 6.76
CA ARG A 333 -17.77 -21.32 7.21
C ARG A 333 -16.67 -20.75 8.09
N GLY A 334 -16.81 -19.48 8.51
CA GLY A 334 -15.88 -18.83 9.40
C GLY A 334 -14.56 -18.40 8.75
N VAL A 335 -14.49 -18.34 7.41
CA VAL A 335 -13.35 -17.75 6.71
C VAL A 335 -13.62 -16.25 6.51
N PRO A 336 -12.84 -15.35 7.13
CA PRO A 336 -13.00 -13.91 6.93
C PRO A 336 -12.83 -13.54 5.45
N VAL A 337 -13.76 -12.74 4.94
CA VAL A 337 -13.78 -12.31 3.54
C VAL A 337 -14.05 -10.82 3.47
N SER A 338 -13.46 -10.14 2.50
CA SER A 338 -13.72 -8.73 2.22
C SER A 338 -13.75 -8.42 0.73
N ILE A 339 -14.55 -7.43 0.37
CA ILE A 339 -14.66 -6.90 -0.99
C ILE A 339 -13.89 -5.58 -1.04
N TYR A 340 -12.84 -5.55 -1.84
CA TYR A 340 -11.95 -4.42 -2.03
C TYR A 340 -12.18 -3.80 -3.41
N ASN A 341 -11.95 -2.50 -3.53
CA ASN A 341 -11.84 -1.76 -4.79
C ASN A 341 -13.09 -1.80 -5.70
N LEU A 342 -14.26 -2.09 -5.14
CA LEU A 342 -15.54 -1.99 -5.84
C LEU A 342 -16.40 -0.88 -5.22
N PRO A 343 -16.83 0.12 -6.02
CA PRO A 343 -17.79 1.11 -5.55
C PRO A 343 -19.02 0.45 -4.93
N LEU A 344 -19.47 0.97 -3.79
CA LEU A 344 -20.55 0.35 -3.01
C LEU A 344 -21.85 0.18 -3.81
N CYS A 345 -22.16 1.11 -4.72
CA CYS A 345 -23.35 1.04 -5.57
C CYS A 345 -23.34 -0.10 -6.60
N LEU A 346 -22.20 -0.77 -6.79
CA LEU A 346 -22.04 -1.93 -7.66
C LEU A 346 -22.10 -3.26 -6.91
N ILE A 347 -22.08 -3.21 -5.58
CA ILE A 347 -22.11 -4.37 -4.71
C ILE A 347 -23.58 -4.63 -4.30
N PRO A 348 -24.07 -5.88 -4.32
CA PRO A 348 -25.37 -6.22 -3.74
C PRO A 348 -25.51 -5.72 -2.29
N ALA A 349 -26.66 -5.16 -1.94
CA ALA A 349 -26.85 -4.45 -0.67
C ALA A 349 -26.56 -5.32 0.58
N ASP A 350 -26.83 -6.62 0.47
CA ASP A 350 -26.59 -7.64 1.49
C ASP A 350 -25.10 -8.00 1.65
N LEU A 351 -24.27 -7.72 0.63
CA LEU A 351 -22.81 -7.87 0.72
C LEU A 351 -22.09 -6.61 1.24
N SER A 352 -22.80 -5.52 1.50
CA SER A 352 -22.21 -4.23 1.88
C SER A 352 -21.32 -4.30 3.13
N ARG A 353 -21.65 -5.18 4.09
CA ARG A 353 -20.85 -5.47 5.30
C ARG A 353 -19.43 -5.97 5.01
N PHE A 354 -19.22 -6.57 3.83
CA PHE A 354 -17.92 -7.09 3.41
C PHE A 354 -17.09 -6.05 2.65
N ALA A 355 -17.71 -4.96 2.20
CA ALA A 355 -17.00 -3.89 1.49
C ALA A 355 -16.04 -3.14 2.43
N ARG A 356 -14.88 -2.74 1.91
CA ARG A 356 -13.88 -1.92 2.63
C ARG A 356 -13.42 -0.75 1.77
N GLN A 357 -13.05 0.35 2.43
CA GLN A 357 -12.32 1.46 1.82
C GLN A 357 -10.86 1.06 1.64
N SER A 358 -10.59 0.33 0.55
CA SER A 358 -9.31 -0.33 0.31
C SER A 358 -8.42 0.37 -0.72
N ILE A 359 -8.85 1.52 -1.24
CA ILE A 359 -8.07 2.34 -2.18
C ILE A 359 -7.42 3.47 -1.39
N SER A 360 -6.09 3.53 -1.42
CA SER A 360 -5.32 4.58 -0.75
C SER A 360 -5.77 5.97 -1.20
N ASP A 361 -5.80 6.94 -0.29
CA ASP A 361 -6.33 8.30 -0.55
C ASP A 361 -5.70 8.96 -1.78
N TRP A 362 -4.39 8.77 -1.97
CA TRP A 362 -3.64 9.31 -3.09
C TRP A 362 -3.94 8.62 -4.43
N LYS A 363 -4.58 7.45 -4.42
CA LYS A 363 -5.09 6.70 -5.59
C LYS A 363 -6.60 6.79 -5.76
N ASN A 364 -7.32 7.34 -4.79
CA ASN A 364 -8.78 7.34 -4.79
C ASN A 364 -9.36 8.51 -5.60
N LEU A 365 -10.50 8.27 -6.25
CA LEU A 365 -11.26 9.20 -7.06
C LEU A 365 -12.76 8.97 -6.83
N PHE A 366 -13.49 10.06 -6.62
CA PHE A 366 -14.95 10.08 -6.63
C PHE A 366 -15.41 10.91 -7.83
N ILE A 367 -16.02 10.25 -8.82
CA ILE A 367 -16.51 10.89 -10.05
C ILE A 367 -17.73 11.78 -9.76
N ASP A 368 -18.21 12.53 -10.76
CA ASP A 368 -19.30 13.50 -10.61
C ASP A 368 -20.57 12.90 -9.98
N THR A 369 -20.94 11.68 -10.38
CA THR A 369 -22.09 10.95 -9.80
C THR A 369 -21.96 10.70 -8.29
N CYS A 370 -20.72 10.68 -7.76
CA CYS A 370 -20.47 10.42 -6.34
C CYS A 370 -20.56 11.68 -5.46
N GLN A 371 -20.52 12.89 -6.00
CA GLN A 371 -20.37 14.13 -5.23
C GLN A 371 -21.52 14.38 -4.24
N GLN A 372 -22.70 13.86 -4.54
CA GLN A 372 -23.90 13.97 -3.69
C GLN A 372 -24.32 12.61 -3.08
N CYS A 373 -23.46 11.59 -3.16
CA CYS A 373 -23.79 10.25 -2.72
C CYS A 373 -23.74 10.13 -1.19
N ALA A 374 -24.81 9.60 -0.58
CA ALA A 374 -24.87 9.40 0.87
C ALA A 374 -23.82 8.40 1.38
N ALA A 375 -23.33 7.51 0.51
CA ALA A 375 -22.34 6.50 0.84
C ALA A 375 -20.88 6.94 0.63
N VAL A 376 -20.61 8.20 0.25
CA VAL A 376 -19.26 8.62 -0.18
C VAL A 376 -18.17 8.32 0.87
N ASN A 377 -18.46 8.54 2.15
CA ASN A 377 -17.53 8.29 3.26
C ASN A 377 -17.46 6.81 3.70
N HIS A 378 -18.17 5.91 3.01
CA HIS A 378 -18.19 4.46 3.26
C HIS A 378 -17.80 3.64 2.03
N CYS A 379 -17.67 4.29 0.87
CA CYS A 379 -17.43 3.68 -0.42
C CYS A 379 -15.92 3.67 -0.73
N SER A 380 -15.42 2.62 -1.38
CA SER A 380 -14.03 2.59 -1.83
C SER A 380 -13.72 3.64 -2.91
N GLY A 381 -14.74 4.19 -3.55
CA GLY A 381 -14.59 5.05 -4.73
C GLY A 381 -14.00 4.28 -5.92
N PHE A 382 -13.31 4.99 -6.77
CA PHE A 382 -12.63 4.49 -7.96
C PHE A 382 -11.12 4.73 -7.86
N PHE A 383 -10.33 3.95 -8.57
CA PHE A 383 -8.93 4.30 -8.79
C PHE A 383 -8.82 5.58 -9.66
N LYS A 384 -7.81 6.41 -9.43
CA LYS A 384 -7.51 7.59 -10.28
C LYS A 384 -7.27 7.25 -11.74
N SER A 385 -6.89 6.01 -12.04
CA SER A 385 -6.76 5.52 -13.42
C SER A 385 -8.11 5.24 -14.09
N HIS A 386 -9.23 5.43 -13.40
CA HIS A 386 -10.57 5.15 -13.91
C HIS A 386 -10.88 6.01 -15.14
N THR A 387 -11.57 5.41 -16.09
CA THR A 387 -12.09 6.06 -17.31
C THR A 387 -13.45 5.48 -17.65
N ASP A 388 -14.23 6.20 -18.44
CA ASP A 388 -15.58 5.79 -18.88
C ASP A 388 -15.60 4.39 -19.52
N ARG A 389 -14.48 3.98 -20.16
CA ARG A 389 -14.35 2.63 -20.73
C ARG A 389 -14.45 1.53 -19.67
N TRP A 390 -13.96 1.78 -18.45
CA TRP A 390 -14.01 0.84 -17.31
C TRP A 390 -15.19 1.12 -16.39
N GLN A 391 -16.14 1.95 -16.81
CA GLN A 391 -17.29 2.29 -15.99
C GLN A 391 -18.37 1.22 -16.13
N SER A 392 -18.76 0.64 -15.00
CA SER A 392 -19.95 -0.23 -14.93
C SER A 392 -21.19 0.55 -15.33
N ARG A 393 -22.12 -0.14 -16.00
CA ARG A 393 -23.46 0.41 -16.28
C ARG A 393 -24.32 0.58 -15.03
N GLY A 394 -23.89 0.02 -13.89
CA GLY A 394 -24.58 0.12 -12.60
C GLY A 394 -24.18 1.32 -11.74
N VAL A 395 -23.24 2.17 -12.19
CA VAL A 395 -22.79 3.31 -11.39
C VAL A 395 -23.96 4.28 -11.19
N GLN A 396 -24.33 4.47 -9.93
CA GLN A 396 -25.44 5.31 -9.53
C GLN A 396 -25.17 5.97 -8.18
N LEU A 397 -25.84 7.10 -7.95
CA LEU A 397 -25.91 7.75 -6.64
C LEU A 397 -26.79 6.92 -5.70
N LEU A 398 -26.30 6.68 -4.48
CA LEU A 398 -27.12 6.10 -3.41
C LEU A 398 -27.72 7.25 -2.59
N SER A 399 -29.06 7.32 -2.55
CA SER A 399 -29.79 8.22 -1.65
C SER A 399 -29.58 7.80 -0.19
N THR A 400 -29.96 8.66 0.75
CA THR A 400 -29.91 8.34 2.19
C THR A 400 -30.74 7.11 2.52
N GLU A 401 -31.92 6.94 1.90
CA GLU A 401 -32.79 5.78 2.10
C GLU A 401 -32.17 4.50 1.52
N ALA A 402 -31.59 4.60 0.31
CA ALA A 402 -30.91 3.48 -0.33
C ALA A 402 -29.69 3.04 0.48
N PHE A 403 -28.85 3.98 0.92
CA PHE A 403 -27.70 3.67 1.77
C PHE A 403 -28.12 3.11 3.14
N SER A 404 -29.21 3.61 3.73
CA SER A 404 -29.75 3.04 4.96
C SER A 404 -30.21 1.60 4.77
N ALA A 405 -30.68 1.21 3.58
CA ALA A 405 -31.00 -0.18 3.28
C ALA A 405 -29.74 -1.06 3.27
N TYR A 406 -28.63 -0.57 2.70
CA TYR A 406 -27.32 -1.27 2.77
C TYR A 406 -26.89 -1.48 4.23
N ALA A 407 -26.98 -0.43 5.07
CA ALA A 407 -26.62 -0.52 6.48
C ALA A 407 -27.50 -1.48 7.30
N ARG A 408 -28.78 -1.63 6.94
CA ARG A 408 -29.70 -2.60 7.59
C ARG A 408 -29.44 -4.04 7.17
N SER A 409 -29.12 -4.28 5.89
CA SER A 409 -28.79 -5.61 5.38
C SER A 409 -27.41 -6.12 5.86
N ALA A 410 -26.59 -5.23 6.43
CA ALA A 410 -25.27 -5.53 6.97
C ALA A 410 -25.31 -6.14 8.39
N GLN A 411 -26.42 -6.01 9.11
CA GLN A 411 -26.67 -6.64 10.42
C GLN A 411 -27.04 -8.12 10.23
#